data_AF-A0A2N6PYP4-F1
#
_entry.id   AF-A0A2N6PYP4-F1
#
_cell.length_a   1.000
_cell.length_b   1.000
_cell.length_c   1.000
_cell.angle_alpha   90.00
_cell.angle_beta   90.00
_cell.angle_gamma   90.00
#
_symmetry.space_group_name_H-M   'P 1'
#
loop_
_entity.id
_entity.type
_entity.pdbx_description
1 polymer ?
#
loop_
_entity_poly.entity_id
_entity_poly.type
_entity_poly.pdbx_seq_one_letter_code
_entity_poly.pdbx_strand_id
1 'polypeptide(L)'
;MLSPRRPWAVATMLALVLGSLVAPVLPATAAPGDPAQLYLGVSYEGPIVGSAKDLTAPTECPANSVLTAVRTENRTAEAPGSTGNSILTRFSLQCSTITLSNAGVITATVNPTWVEGPVYDQSRGNVQTATCPANTFVHRITGTTFVGDNGARWPSSVQITCRPMTFTAAGELRINLAAPPTVLTAGENFNTNGGLDTPTPRCGPAGTTGTSDIVVRGYRAQSGGEGIDGFNPSCTTIPD
;
A
#
# COMPACT_ATOMS: atom_id res chain seq x y z
N MET A 1 53.87 -11.34 35.13
CA MET A 1 52.55 -12.00 35.08
C MET A 1 51.71 -11.33 34.01
N LEU A 2 51.50 -11.98 32.87
CA LEU A 2 50.47 -11.62 31.88
C LEU A 2 50.10 -12.91 31.14
N SER A 3 48.85 -13.33 31.27
CA SER A 3 48.30 -14.52 30.65
C SER A 3 48.01 -14.26 29.16
N PRO A 4 48.43 -15.11 28.22
CA PRO A 4 48.06 -14.97 26.82
C PRO A 4 46.60 -15.38 26.62
N ARG A 5 45.76 -14.42 26.24
CA ARG A 5 44.36 -14.64 25.85
C ARG A 5 44.32 -15.51 24.59
N ARG A 6 43.74 -16.71 24.72
CA ARG A 6 43.60 -17.69 23.63
C ARG A 6 42.61 -17.16 22.57
N PRO A 7 42.98 -17.11 21.28
CA PRO A 7 42.13 -16.57 20.20
C PRO A 7 40.89 -17.42 19.89
N TRP A 8 40.79 -18.64 20.45
CA TRP A 8 39.68 -19.56 20.19
C TRP A 8 38.36 -19.18 20.87
N ALA A 9 38.40 -18.38 21.94
CA ALA A 9 37.18 -17.92 22.64
C ALA A 9 36.41 -16.85 21.83
N VAL A 10 37.09 -16.13 20.93
CA VAL A 10 36.46 -15.08 20.11
C VAL A 10 35.72 -15.69 18.92
N ALA A 11 36.27 -16.77 18.33
CA ALA A 11 35.67 -17.46 17.20
C ALA A 11 34.35 -18.19 17.58
N THR A 12 34.27 -18.77 18.80
CA THR A 12 33.06 -19.45 19.27
C THR A 12 31.95 -18.48 19.69
N MET A 13 32.28 -17.29 20.20
CA MET A 13 31.25 -16.27 20.47
C MET A 13 30.67 -15.68 19.18
N LEU A 14 31.48 -15.50 18.12
CA LEU A 14 30.97 -14.97 16.84
C LEU A 14 30.01 -15.96 16.14
N ALA A 15 30.29 -17.26 16.22
CA ALA A 15 29.41 -18.30 15.68
C ALA A 15 28.06 -18.40 16.41
N LEU A 16 28.02 -18.13 17.72
CA LEU A 16 26.77 -18.12 18.49
C LEU A 16 25.89 -16.91 18.13
N VAL A 17 26.50 -15.74 17.89
CA VAL A 17 25.77 -14.53 17.48
C VAL A 17 25.22 -14.69 16.06
N LEU A 18 25.99 -15.25 15.14
CA LEU A 18 25.54 -15.51 13.76
C LEU A 18 24.46 -16.61 13.67
N GLY A 19 24.49 -17.63 14.53
CA GLY A 19 23.42 -18.64 14.61
C GLY A 19 22.10 -18.10 15.17
N SER A 20 22.14 -17.06 16.00
CA SER A 20 20.94 -16.41 16.55
C SER A 20 20.24 -15.42 15.60
N LEU A 21 20.94 -14.99 14.53
CA LEU A 21 20.42 -14.07 13.52
C LEU A 21 19.73 -14.78 12.34
N VAL A 22 19.81 -16.10 12.27
CA VAL A 22 19.16 -16.93 11.25
C VAL A 22 18.33 -18.01 11.93
N ALA A 23 17.45 -17.62 12.85
CA ALA A 23 16.28 -18.45 13.11
C ALA A 23 15.40 -18.34 11.85
N PRO A 24 15.12 -19.45 11.12
CA PRO A 24 14.02 -19.41 10.18
C PRO A 24 12.80 -18.98 10.99
N VAL A 25 12.14 -17.91 10.55
CA VAL A 25 10.81 -17.51 11.04
C VAL A 25 9.87 -18.65 10.65
N LEU A 26 9.87 -19.73 11.43
CA LEU A 26 8.83 -20.73 11.35
C LEU A 26 7.55 -20.01 11.77
N PRO A 27 6.47 -20.09 10.97
CA PRO A 27 5.20 -19.52 11.39
C PRO A 27 4.85 -20.15 12.74
N ALA A 28 4.58 -19.31 13.74
CA ALA A 28 4.08 -19.76 15.02
C ALA A 28 2.84 -20.61 14.75
N THR A 29 2.89 -21.90 15.09
CA THR A 29 1.72 -22.77 15.01
C THR A 29 0.71 -22.24 16.01
N ALA A 30 -0.35 -21.61 15.50
CA ALA A 30 -1.46 -21.13 16.32
C ALA A 30 -2.01 -22.26 17.17
N ALA A 31 -2.28 -21.99 18.46
CA ALA A 31 -2.92 -22.98 19.32
C ALA A 31 -4.35 -23.24 18.81
N PRO A 32 -4.90 -24.46 19.01
CA PRO A 32 -6.29 -24.74 18.67
C PRO A 32 -7.23 -23.75 19.37
N GLY A 33 -7.87 -22.87 18.59
CA GLY A 33 -8.78 -21.84 19.11
C GLY A 33 -8.37 -20.40 18.82
N ASP A 34 -7.13 -20.14 18.42
CA ASP A 34 -6.69 -18.80 18.03
C ASP A 34 -7.14 -18.45 16.60
N PRO A 35 -7.65 -17.23 16.36
CA PRO A 35 -8.02 -16.80 15.01
C PRO A 35 -6.78 -16.81 14.10
N ALA A 36 -6.92 -17.42 12.92
CA ALA A 36 -5.85 -17.38 11.94
C ALA A 36 -5.62 -15.92 11.50
N GLN A 37 -4.35 -15.48 11.55
CA GLN A 37 -3.94 -14.19 11.01
C GLN A 37 -3.71 -14.31 9.50
N LEU A 38 -4.07 -13.25 8.77
CA LEU A 38 -3.76 -13.16 7.36
C LEU A 38 -2.23 -13.04 7.16
N TYR A 39 -1.68 -13.96 6.39
CA TYR A 39 -0.32 -13.86 5.85
C TYR A 39 -0.40 -13.35 4.40
N LEU A 40 0.46 -12.39 4.05
CA LEU A 40 0.55 -11.85 2.70
C LEU A 40 1.91 -12.23 2.10
N GLY A 41 1.93 -12.48 0.79
CA GLY A 41 3.16 -12.74 0.06
C GLY A 41 4.10 -11.54 -0.02
N VAL A 42 5.25 -11.74 -0.65
CA VAL A 42 6.21 -10.67 -0.95
C VAL A 42 5.56 -9.61 -1.83
N SER A 43 5.81 -8.33 -1.55
CA SER A 43 5.27 -7.26 -2.37
C SER A 43 5.98 -7.14 -3.72
N TYR A 44 5.22 -6.75 -4.73
CA TYR A 44 5.70 -6.43 -6.06
C TYR A 44 5.06 -5.13 -6.56
N GLU A 45 5.69 -4.53 -7.57
CA GLU A 45 5.28 -3.21 -8.09
C GLU A 45 4.27 -3.34 -9.23
N GLY A 46 3.21 -2.54 -9.15
CA GLY A 46 2.27 -2.31 -10.22
C GLY A 46 2.72 -1.23 -11.22
N PRO A 47 1.99 -1.03 -12.33
CA PRO A 47 2.24 0.06 -13.26
C PRO A 47 2.09 1.44 -12.61
N ILE A 48 2.87 2.39 -13.10
CA ILE A 48 2.92 3.76 -12.56
C ILE A 48 1.64 4.58 -12.85
N VAL A 49 1.29 5.46 -11.92
CA VAL A 49 0.38 6.60 -12.10
C VAL A 49 1.20 7.89 -12.03
N GLY A 50 1.07 8.79 -13.01
CA GLY A 50 1.89 10.00 -13.11
C GLY A 50 3.18 9.81 -13.92
N SER A 51 4.25 10.49 -13.51
CA SER A 51 5.58 10.47 -14.13
C SER A 51 6.54 9.51 -13.45
N ALA A 52 7.28 8.74 -14.25
CA ALA A 52 8.39 7.91 -13.75
C ALA A 52 9.59 8.79 -13.38
N LYS A 53 10.10 8.63 -12.15
CA LYS A 53 11.27 9.31 -11.61
C LYS A 53 12.12 8.32 -10.82
N ASP A 54 13.00 8.82 -9.96
CA ASP A 54 13.74 7.98 -9.03
C ASP A 54 12.78 7.40 -7.97
N LEU A 55 12.86 6.08 -7.84
CA LEU A 55 12.05 5.30 -6.91
C LEU A 55 12.46 5.59 -5.46
N THR A 56 11.50 5.96 -4.63
CA THR A 56 11.70 5.95 -3.18
C THR A 56 11.45 4.55 -2.62
N ALA A 57 11.86 4.33 -1.37
CA ALA A 57 11.42 3.15 -0.62
C ALA A 57 9.88 3.05 -0.60
N PRO A 58 9.32 1.83 -0.53
CA PRO A 58 7.87 1.63 -0.50
C PRO A 58 7.26 2.15 0.81
N THR A 59 6.12 2.81 0.69
CA THR A 59 5.19 3.09 1.79
C THR A 59 4.14 1.98 1.80
N GLU A 60 4.22 1.07 2.76
CA GLU A 60 3.37 -0.13 2.83
C GLU A 60 2.74 -0.31 4.21
N CYS A 61 1.56 -0.92 4.22
CA CYS A 61 1.00 -1.51 5.42
C CYS A 61 1.94 -2.60 5.99
N PRO A 62 1.93 -2.83 7.31
CA PRO A 62 2.65 -3.95 7.93
C PRO A 62 2.35 -5.29 7.23
N ALA A 63 3.27 -6.25 7.34
CA ALA A 63 3.22 -7.52 6.57
C ALA A 63 1.89 -8.28 6.70
N ASN A 64 1.24 -8.24 7.87
CA ASN A 64 -0.02 -8.94 8.14
C ASN A 64 -1.23 -7.99 8.14
N SER A 65 -1.17 -6.91 7.35
CA SER A 65 -2.22 -5.90 7.29
C SER A 65 -2.55 -5.54 5.86
N VAL A 66 -3.82 -5.24 5.63
CA VAL A 66 -4.35 -4.82 4.34
C VAL A 66 -4.72 -3.36 4.35
N LEU A 67 -4.61 -2.72 3.19
CA LEU A 67 -4.99 -1.32 3.02
C LEU A 67 -6.52 -1.18 3.08
N THR A 68 -7.01 -0.22 3.88
CA THR A 68 -8.44 0.07 4.06
C THR A 68 -8.80 1.53 3.87
N ALA A 69 -7.85 2.46 3.98
CA ALA A 69 -8.07 3.84 3.59
C ALA A 69 -6.80 4.48 3.05
N VAL A 70 -6.99 5.56 2.31
CA VAL A 70 -5.93 6.47 1.88
C VAL A 70 -6.28 7.88 2.28
N ARG A 71 -5.24 8.66 2.56
CA ARG A 71 -5.35 10.06 2.93
C ARG A 71 -4.38 10.87 2.11
N THR A 72 -4.87 11.90 1.45
CA THR A 72 -4.09 12.69 0.51
C THR A 72 -4.23 14.18 0.78
N GLU A 73 -3.31 14.94 0.24
CA GLU A 73 -3.34 16.40 0.28
C GLU A 73 -2.76 16.92 -1.03
N ASN A 74 -3.38 17.97 -1.58
CA ASN A 74 -2.90 18.63 -2.78
C ASN A 74 -2.07 19.87 -2.43
N ARG A 75 -1.31 20.34 -3.42
CA ARG A 75 -0.49 21.55 -3.34
C ARG A 75 -1.36 22.79 -3.14
N THR A 76 -0.84 23.79 -2.44
CA THR A 76 -1.44 25.13 -2.40
C THR A 76 -1.21 25.87 -3.72
N ALA A 77 -2.15 26.72 -4.12
CA ALA A 77 -2.00 27.59 -5.29
C ALA A 77 -1.29 28.88 -4.87
N GLU A 78 0.05 28.88 -4.75
CA GLU A 78 0.83 30.10 -4.48
C GLU A 78 1.01 30.98 -5.73
N ALA A 79 -0.09 31.28 -6.45
CA ALA A 79 -0.31 32.42 -7.35
C ALA A 79 -1.62 32.22 -8.14
N PRO A 80 -2.46 33.26 -8.33
CA PRO A 80 -3.58 33.20 -9.27
C PRO A 80 -3.01 33.00 -10.69
N GLY A 81 -3.25 31.84 -11.28
CA GLY A 81 -2.77 31.49 -12.64
C GLY A 81 -1.73 30.37 -12.71
N SER A 82 -1.25 29.84 -11.58
CA SER A 82 -0.44 28.62 -11.59
C SER A 82 -1.33 27.37 -11.71
N THR A 83 -1.09 26.54 -12.71
CA THR A 83 -1.88 25.34 -13.02
C THR A 83 -1.54 24.16 -12.09
N GLY A 84 -0.45 24.23 -11.31
CA GLY A 84 0.06 23.14 -10.45
C GLY A 84 -0.62 22.95 -9.08
N ASN A 85 -1.76 23.59 -8.83
CA ASN A 85 -2.46 23.49 -7.53
C ASN A 85 -3.03 22.09 -7.24
N SER A 86 -3.20 21.26 -8.27
CA SER A 86 -3.78 19.93 -8.13
C SER A 86 -2.75 18.81 -7.93
N ILE A 87 -1.47 19.10 -7.71
CA ILE A 87 -0.43 18.08 -7.49
C ILE A 87 -0.58 17.47 -6.09
N LEU A 88 -0.48 16.14 -5.95
CA LEU A 88 -0.43 15.49 -4.64
C LEU A 88 0.89 15.79 -3.91
N THR A 89 0.79 16.26 -2.68
CA THR A 89 1.92 16.60 -1.79
C THR A 89 1.95 15.73 -0.53
N ARG A 90 0.90 14.97 -0.27
CA ARG A 90 0.83 13.94 0.80
C ARG A 90 0.08 12.73 0.30
N PHE A 91 0.55 11.55 0.72
CA PHE A 91 -0.17 10.30 0.54
C PHE A 91 0.13 9.33 1.69
N SER A 92 -0.83 9.18 2.60
CA SER A 92 -0.75 8.28 3.77
C SER A 92 -1.74 7.12 3.63
N LEU A 93 -1.46 6.03 4.34
CA LEU A 93 -2.25 4.80 4.30
C LEU A 93 -2.86 4.48 5.66
N GLN A 94 -4.07 3.96 5.67
CA GLN A 94 -4.67 3.33 6.84
C GLN A 94 -4.81 1.84 6.58
N CYS A 95 -4.38 1.05 7.55
CA CYS A 95 -4.27 -0.39 7.43
C CYS A 95 -5.17 -1.08 8.44
N SER A 96 -5.63 -2.28 8.10
CA SER A 96 -6.36 -3.13 9.02
C SER A 96 -5.70 -4.50 9.11
N THR A 97 -5.68 -5.08 10.31
CA THR A 97 -5.39 -6.50 10.49
C THR A 97 -6.65 -7.30 10.21
N ILE A 98 -6.50 -8.43 9.54
CA ILE A 98 -7.60 -9.38 9.30
C ILE A 98 -7.41 -10.58 10.21
N THR A 99 -8.51 -10.97 10.82
CA THR A 99 -8.65 -12.21 11.59
C THR A 99 -9.77 -13.04 11.00
N LEU A 100 -9.56 -14.36 10.95
CA LEU A 100 -10.57 -15.31 10.54
C LEU A 100 -10.98 -16.15 11.75
N SER A 101 -12.28 -16.19 12.05
CA SER A 101 -12.81 -17.08 13.08
C SER A 101 -12.93 -18.52 12.58
N ASN A 102 -13.05 -19.46 13.51
CA ASN A 102 -13.30 -20.88 13.18
C ASN A 102 -14.61 -21.12 12.41
N ALA A 103 -15.54 -20.17 12.47
CA ALA A 103 -16.80 -20.21 11.71
C ALA A 103 -16.67 -19.60 10.30
N GLY A 104 -15.46 -19.23 9.87
CA GLY A 104 -15.21 -18.59 8.58
C GLY A 104 -15.60 -17.11 8.53
N VAL A 105 -15.84 -16.48 9.69
CA VAL A 105 -16.18 -15.05 9.77
C VAL A 105 -14.90 -14.22 9.68
N ILE A 106 -14.86 -13.33 8.71
CA ILE A 106 -13.74 -12.42 8.48
C ILE A 106 -14.00 -11.15 9.28
N THR A 107 -13.08 -10.80 10.18
CA THR A 107 -13.13 -9.57 10.97
C THR A 107 -11.91 -8.71 10.69
N ALA A 108 -12.13 -7.41 10.56
CA ALA A 108 -11.08 -6.42 10.34
C ALA A 108 -10.96 -5.50 11.54
N THR A 109 -9.73 -5.27 12.00
CA THR A 109 -9.44 -4.25 13.03
C THR A 109 -8.59 -3.15 12.41
N VAL A 110 -9.16 -1.96 12.31
CA VAL A 110 -8.47 -0.78 11.76
C VAL A 110 -7.38 -0.33 12.73
N ASN A 111 -6.17 -0.15 12.22
CA ASN A 111 -5.11 0.53 12.96
C ASN A 111 -5.43 2.04 13.00
N PRO A 112 -5.54 2.66 14.19
CA PRO A 112 -5.83 4.09 14.29
C PRO A 112 -4.68 4.96 13.78
N THR A 113 -3.46 4.41 13.70
CA THR A 113 -2.28 5.11 13.22
C THR A 113 -2.17 5.01 11.70
N TRP A 114 -1.95 6.16 11.07
CA TRP A 114 -1.66 6.25 9.64
C TRP A 114 -0.20 5.88 9.37
N VAL A 115 0.04 5.10 8.32
CA VAL A 115 1.39 4.94 7.76
C VAL A 115 1.65 6.16 6.89
N GLU A 116 2.53 7.03 7.36
CA GLU A 116 2.87 8.25 6.66
C GLU A 116 3.83 7.95 5.50
N GLY A 117 3.48 8.46 4.32
CA GLY A 117 4.40 8.52 3.18
C GLY A 117 5.12 9.87 3.10
N PRO A 118 5.75 10.18 1.94
CA PRO A 118 6.37 11.47 1.71
C PRO A 118 5.39 12.65 1.87
N VAL A 119 5.92 13.77 2.36
CA VAL A 119 5.22 15.04 2.56
C VAL A 119 6.08 16.15 1.96
N TYR A 120 5.47 17.08 1.24
CA TYR A 120 6.14 18.22 0.62
C TYR A 120 5.64 19.55 1.20
N ASP A 121 6.52 20.55 1.32
CA ASP A 121 6.33 21.78 2.11
C ASP A 121 5.23 22.75 1.59
N GLN A 122 4.64 22.48 0.43
CA GLN A 122 3.61 23.33 -0.19
C GLN A 122 2.21 22.72 -0.06
N SER A 123 1.93 22.10 1.09
CA SER A 123 0.66 21.46 1.34
C SER A 123 -0.45 22.50 1.59
N ARG A 124 -1.67 22.24 1.09
CA ARG A 124 -2.78 23.20 1.17
C ARG A 124 -3.40 23.31 2.58
N GLY A 125 -3.10 22.37 3.46
CA GLY A 125 -3.71 22.21 4.78
C GLY A 125 -5.08 21.52 4.76
N ASN A 126 -5.59 21.12 3.59
CA ASN A 126 -6.88 20.41 3.48
C ASN A 126 -6.66 18.95 3.08
N VAL A 127 -6.74 18.09 4.09
CA VAL A 127 -6.52 16.66 3.96
C VAL A 127 -7.81 15.94 3.56
N GLN A 128 -7.76 15.17 2.47
CA GLN A 128 -8.88 14.38 1.97
C GLN A 128 -8.67 12.90 2.27
N THR A 129 -9.75 12.18 2.57
CA THR A 129 -9.69 10.77 2.96
C THR A 129 -10.68 9.95 2.16
N ALA A 130 -10.24 8.80 1.67
CA ALA A 130 -11.09 7.77 1.07
C ALA A 130 -10.96 6.49 1.89
N THR A 131 -12.05 6.08 2.55
CA THR A 131 -12.07 4.93 3.46
C THR A 131 -13.06 3.89 2.96
N CYS A 132 -12.59 2.65 2.79
CA CYS A 132 -13.42 1.53 2.40
C CYS A 132 -14.60 1.35 3.39
N PRO A 133 -15.81 0.97 2.91
CA PRO A 133 -16.89 0.52 3.78
C PRO A 133 -16.44 -0.60 4.72
N ALA A 134 -17.14 -0.76 5.85
CA ALA A 134 -16.86 -1.80 6.83
C ALA A 134 -16.75 -3.18 6.17
N ASN A 135 -15.75 -3.97 6.57
CA ASN A 135 -15.46 -5.32 6.06
C ASN A 135 -15.16 -5.39 4.55
N THR A 136 -14.71 -4.28 3.95
CA THR A 136 -14.17 -4.25 2.60
C THR A 136 -12.74 -3.73 2.61
N PHE A 137 -11.96 -4.11 1.61
CA PHE A 137 -10.52 -3.89 1.57
C PHE A 137 -10.10 -3.40 0.20
N VAL A 138 -9.02 -2.63 0.16
CA VAL A 138 -8.50 -2.09 -1.10
C VAL A 138 -7.92 -3.22 -1.93
N HIS A 139 -8.67 -3.58 -2.97
CA HIS A 139 -8.27 -4.56 -3.96
C HIS A 139 -7.50 -3.89 -5.12
N ARG A 140 -7.78 -2.61 -5.39
CA ARG A 140 -7.14 -1.85 -6.48
C ARG A 140 -6.90 -0.42 -6.06
N ILE A 141 -5.81 0.14 -6.57
CA ILE A 141 -5.47 1.55 -6.37
C ILE A 141 -5.00 2.14 -7.70
N THR A 142 -5.39 3.37 -7.96
CA THR A 142 -5.12 4.13 -9.19
C THR A 142 -5.21 5.62 -8.84
N GLY A 143 -5.25 6.51 -9.83
CA GLY A 143 -5.39 7.93 -9.59
C GLY A 143 -5.66 8.72 -10.86
N THR A 144 -5.96 10.00 -10.70
CA THR A 144 -6.01 10.95 -11.80
C THR A 144 -4.70 11.68 -11.93
N THR A 145 -4.37 12.12 -13.14
CA THR A 145 -3.12 12.80 -13.43
C THR A 145 -3.41 14.21 -13.92
N PHE A 146 -2.88 15.21 -13.21
CA PHE A 146 -2.77 16.58 -13.68
C PHE A 146 -1.65 16.67 -14.72
N VAL A 147 -1.91 17.40 -15.82
CA VAL A 147 -0.94 17.63 -16.90
C VAL A 147 -0.64 19.13 -16.96
N GLY A 148 0.61 19.50 -16.66
CA GLY A 148 1.05 20.89 -16.74
C GLY A 148 1.45 21.31 -18.16
N ASP A 149 1.78 22.59 -18.31
CA ASP A 149 1.96 23.25 -19.61
C ASP A 149 3.11 22.66 -20.47
N ASN A 150 4.07 21.96 -19.86
CA ASN A 150 5.17 21.28 -20.55
C ASN A 150 4.95 19.78 -20.77
N GLY A 151 3.72 19.28 -20.58
CA GLY A 151 3.39 17.86 -20.67
C GLY A 151 3.84 17.02 -19.47
N ALA A 152 4.41 17.66 -18.45
CA ALA A 152 4.73 17.03 -17.17
C ALA A 152 3.44 16.57 -16.47
N ARG A 153 3.54 15.41 -15.79
CA ARG A 153 2.41 14.67 -15.26
C ARG A 153 2.57 14.44 -13.78
N TRP A 154 1.54 14.78 -13.00
CA TRP A 154 1.52 14.56 -11.56
C TRP A 154 0.21 13.94 -11.14
N PRO A 155 0.22 12.94 -10.24
CA PRO A 155 -0.97 12.52 -9.52
C PRO A 155 -1.71 13.71 -8.93
N SER A 156 -3.02 13.78 -9.21
CA SER A 156 -3.93 14.77 -8.63
C SER A 156 -4.90 14.18 -7.62
N SER A 157 -5.24 12.91 -7.79
CA SER A 157 -6.00 12.14 -6.81
C SER A 157 -5.53 10.70 -6.76
N VAL A 158 -5.88 10.02 -5.67
CA VAL A 158 -5.80 8.58 -5.51
C VAL A 158 -7.21 8.03 -5.47
N GLN A 159 -7.47 7.03 -6.30
CA GLN A 159 -8.73 6.29 -6.30
C GLN A 159 -8.49 4.87 -5.81
N ILE A 160 -9.25 4.45 -4.82
CA ILE A 160 -9.24 3.09 -4.28
C ILE A 160 -10.51 2.34 -4.67
N THR A 161 -10.37 1.06 -4.99
CA THR A 161 -11.49 0.15 -5.22
C THR A 161 -11.55 -0.86 -4.08
N CYS A 162 -12.65 -0.82 -3.34
CA CYS A 162 -12.90 -1.64 -2.17
C CYS A 162 -13.84 -2.79 -2.51
N ARG A 163 -13.51 -3.98 -2.02
CA ARG A 163 -14.33 -5.20 -2.14
C ARG A 163 -14.29 -6.01 -0.85
N PRO A 164 -15.37 -6.75 -0.53
CA PRO A 164 -15.33 -7.69 0.58
C PRO A 164 -14.41 -8.86 0.27
N MET A 165 -13.91 -9.50 1.32
CA MET A 165 -13.27 -10.82 1.24
C MET A 165 -14.28 -11.92 1.56
N THR A 166 -14.00 -13.12 1.09
CA THR A 166 -14.75 -14.35 1.33
C THR A 166 -13.78 -15.46 1.69
N PHE A 167 -14.20 -16.32 2.60
CA PHE A 167 -13.52 -17.58 2.86
C PHE A 167 -14.15 -18.65 1.95
N THR A 168 -13.35 -19.24 1.06
CA THR A 168 -13.85 -20.19 0.05
C THR A 168 -14.09 -21.56 0.67
N ALA A 169 -14.85 -22.41 -0.03
CA ALA A 169 -15.04 -23.81 0.37
C ALA A 169 -13.73 -24.62 0.36
N ALA A 170 -12.70 -24.15 -0.35
CA ALA A 170 -11.37 -24.73 -0.35
C ALA A 170 -10.53 -24.31 0.89
N GLY A 171 -11.07 -23.44 1.75
CA GLY A 171 -10.37 -22.98 2.94
C GLY A 171 -9.45 -21.77 2.71
N GLU A 172 -9.70 -21.00 1.65
CA GLU A 172 -8.83 -19.90 1.23
C GLU A 172 -9.48 -18.54 1.47
N LEU A 173 -8.70 -17.55 1.89
CA LEU A 173 -9.17 -16.16 1.94
C LEU A 173 -8.99 -15.50 0.57
N ARG A 174 -10.07 -14.97 0.00
CA ARG A 174 -10.08 -14.36 -1.33
C ARG A 174 -10.89 -13.07 -1.37
N ILE A 175 -10.52 -12.14 -2.24
CA ILE A 175 -11.38 -11.01 -2.63
C ILE A 175 -12.59 -11.55 -3.40
N ASN A 176 -13.78 -11.12 -2.98
CA ASN A 176 -15.02 -11.46 -3.66
C ASN A 176 -15.19 -10.58 -4.91
N LEU A 177 -14.79 -11.12 -6.06
CA LEU A 177 -14.92 -10.46 -7.36
C LEU A 177 -16.38 -10.37 -7.86
N ALA A 178 -17.29 -11.17 -7.31
CA ALA A 178 -18.71 -11.15 -7.66
C ALA A 178 -19.48 -10.02 -6.97
N ALA A 179 -19.00 -9.53 -5.81
CA ALA A 179 -19.60 -8.38 -5.13
C ALA A 179 -19.46 -7.10 -5.99
N PRO A 180 -20.38 -6.12 -5.91
CA PRO A 180 -20.16 -4.82 -6.54
C PRO A 180 -18.94 -4.11 -5.92
N PRO A 181 -18.02 -3.54 -6.73
CA PRO A 181 -16.92 -2.74 -6.20
C PRO A 181 -17.43 -1.39 -5.69
N THR A 182 -16.85 -0.91 -4.59
CA THR A 182 -17.01 0.50 -4.17
C THR A 182 -15.77 1.28 -4.57
N VAL A 183 -15.94 2.36 -5.32
CA VAL A 183 -14.82 3.19 -5.80
C VAL A 183 -14.86 4.53 -5.07
N LEU A 184 -13.75 4.90 -4.43
CA LEU A 184 -13.62 6.12 -3.63
C LEU A 184 -12.38 6.88 -4.06
N THR A 185 -12.44 8.21 -4.04
CA THR A 185 -11.36 9.08 -4.50
C THR A 185 -10.96 10.05 -3.39
N ALA A 186 -9.66 10.23 -3.17
CA ALA A 186 -9.07 11.23 -2.28
C ALA A 186 -8.09 12.10 -3.07
N GLY A 187 -8.24 13.41 -2.98
CA GLY A 187 -7.51 14.40 -3.77
C GLY A 187 -8.39 14.99 -4.86
N GLU A 188 -7.78 15.81 -5.70
CA GLU A 188 -8.52 16.56 -6.71
C GLU A 188 -8.68 15.80 -8.02
N ASN A 189 -9.92 15.74 -8.50
CA ASN A 189 -10.25 15.14 -9.79
C ASN A 189 -10.15 16.17 -10.93
N PHE A 190 -8.99 16.84 -11.04
CA PHE A 190 -8.71 17.72 -12.18
C PHE A 190 -7.95 16.95 -13.25
N ASN A 191 -8.54 16.94 -14.43
CA ASN A 191 -7.96 16.45 -15.67
C ASN A 191 -8.16 17.55 -16.71
N THR A 192 -7.11 18.33 -16.98
CA THR A 192 -7.22 19.45 -17.93
C THR A 192 -7.02 19.01 -19.38
N ASN A 193 -6.32 17.90 -19.68
CA ASN A 193 -6.08 17.43 -21.06
C ASN A 193 -5.72 15.92 -21.21
N GLY A 194 -5.58 15.13 -20.14
CA GLY A 194 -4.90 13.82 -20.14
C GLY A 194 -5.78 12.57 -20.02
N GLY A 195 -7.08 12.72 -19.79
CA GLY A 195 -8.01 11.60 -19.56
C GLY A 195 -8.02 11.09 -18.11
N LEU A 196 -9.14 10.50 -17.68
CA LEU A 196 -9.19 9.65 -16.49
C LEU A 196 -8.68 8.28 -16.92
N ASP A 197 -7.51 7.86 -16.43
CA ASP A 197 -6.94 6.56 -16.77
C ASP A 197 -7.37 5.49 -15.75
N THR A 198 -8.56 4.91 -15.97
CA THR A 198 -9.12 3.81 -15.16
C THR A 198 -10.13 2.98 -15.96
N PRO A 199 -9.88 1.67 -16.22
CA PRO A 199 -10.18 0.60 -15.24
C PRO A 199 -9.32 -0.68 -15.40
N THR A 200 -8.07 -0.62 -15.86
CA THR A 200 -7.15 -1.78 -15.82
C THR A 200 -6.58 -1.99 -14.42
N PRO A 201 -6.31 -3.24 -13.98
CA PRO A 201 -5.79 -3.49 -12.64
C PRO A 201 -4.38 -2.94 -12.61
N ARG A 202 -4.10 -2.06 -11.65
CA ARG A 202 -2.72 -1.68 -11.38
C ARG A 202 -2.02 -2.72 -10.49
N CYS A 203 -2.80 -3.58 -9.83
CA CYS A 203 -2.32 -4.80 -9.19
C CYS A 203 -2.96 -6.00 -9.89
N GLY A 204 -2.13 -6.94 -10.36
CA GLY A 204 -2.56 -8.12 -11.13
C GLY A 204 -2.41 -7.99 -12.65
N PRO A 205 -2.76 -9.05 -13.39
CA PRO A 205 -2.56 -9.12 -14.83
C PRO A 205 -3.30 -8.00 -15.58
N ALA A 206 -2.59 -7.36 -16.51
CA ALA A 206 -3.14 -6.30 -17.34
C ALA A 206 -4.39 -6.80 -18.10
N GLY A 207 -5.41 -5.94 -18.20
CA GLY A 207 -6.65 -6.23 -18.94
C GLY A 207 -7.71 -7.07 -18.21
N THR A 208 -7.44 -7.56 -17.00
CA THR A 208 -8.44 -8.25 -16.18
C THR A 208 -9.22 -7.28 -15.29
N THR A 209 -10.25 -7.72 -14.55
CA THR A 209 -10.90 -6.88 -13.53
C THR A 209 -10.21 -6.95 -12.16
N GLY A 210 -9.06 -7.65 -12.11
CA GLY A 210 -8.33 -8.05 -10.91
C GLY A 210 -8.40 -9.57 -10.73
N THR A 211 -7.58 -10.11 -9.83
CA THR A 211 -7.64 -11.52 -9.41
C THR A 211 -8.03 -11.61 -7.94
N SER A 212 -8.70 -12.69 -7.55
CA SER A 212 -9.27 -12.83 -6.21
C SER A 212 -8.21 -13.00 -5.11
N ASP A 213 -6.99 -13.34 -5.48
CA ASP A 213 -5.84 -13.51 -4.61
C ASP A 213 -5.00 -12.23 -4.47
N ILE A 214 -5.21 -11.18 -5.28
CA ILE A 214 -4.35 -10.00 -5.26
C ILE A 214 -4.96 -8.85 -4.45
N VAL A 215 -4.14 -8.24 -3.59
CA VAL A 215 -4.49 -7.05 -2.79
C VAL A 215 -3.42 -5.98 -2.86
N VAL A 216 -3.81 -4.75 -2.53
CA VAL A 216 -2.89 -3.59 -2.43
C VAL A 216 -2.34 -3.52 -1.00
N ARG A 217 -1.01 -3.45 -0.86
CA ARG A 217 -0.33 -3.20 0.43
C ARG A 217 0.09 -1.75 0.61
N GLY A 218 0.23 -1.00 -0.47
CA GLY A 218 0.61 0.41 -0.41
C GLY A 218 1.06 0.94 -1.76
N TYR A 219 2.14 1.72 -1.77
CA TYR A 219 2.69 2.30 -2.99
C TYR A 219 4.17 2.68 -2.85
N ARG A 220 4.83 2.97 -3.97
CA ARG A 220 6.16 3.58 -4.04
C ARG A 220 6.00 4.94 -4.67
N ALA A 221 6.44 5.98 -3.97
CA ALA A 221 6.43 7.33 -4.51
C ALA A 221 7.55 7.49 -5.53
N GLN A 222 7.29 8.33 -6.52
CA GLN A 222 8.28 8.84 -7.46
C GLN A 222 8.54 10.29 -7.06
N SER A 223 9.78 10.60 -6.70
CA SER A 223 10.15 11.93 -6.23
C SER A 223 10.67 12.79 -7.39
N GLY A 224 10.16 14.01 -7.53
CA GLY A 224 10.67 14.94 -8.56
C GLY A 224 10.67 16.43 -8.18
N GLY A 225 10.47 16.75 -6.90
CA GLY A 225 10.77 18.06 -6.33
C GLY A 225 9.57 19.01 -6.15
N GLU A 226 8.47 18.79 -6.87
CA GLU A 226 7.26 19.63 -6.78
C GLU A 226 6.10 19.00 -6.00
N GLY A 227 6.26 17.73 -5.65
CA GLY A 227 5.27 16.88 -5.02
C GLY A 227 5.56 15.42 -5.32
N ILE A 228 4.54 14.59 -5.19
CA ILE A 228 4.56 13.22 -5.70
C ILE A 228 4.43 13.33 -7.22
N ASP A 229 5.49 13.03 -7.96
CA ASP A 229 5.51 13.07 -9.43
C ASP A 229 4.79 11.86 -10.03
N GLY A 230 4.76 10.76 -9.29
CA GLY A 230 4.10 9.53 -9.66
C GLY A 230 4.05 8.56 -8.48
N PHE A 231 3.29 7.49 -8.64
CA PHE A 231 3.37 6.36 -7.72
C PHE A 231 3.12 5.03 -8.42
N ASN A 232 3.82 3.99 -7.96
CA ASN A 232 3.56 2.61 -8.33
C ASN A 232 2.82 1.94 -7.18
N PRO A 233 1.68 1.30 -7.41
CA PRO A 233 1.04 0.47 -6.39
C PRO A 233 1.97 -0.63 -5.91
N SER A 234 2.01 -0.84 -4.59
CA SER A 234 2.63 -2.02 -4.01
C SER A 234 1.54 -3.07 -3.81
N CYS A 235 1.70 -4.19 -4.50
CA CYS A 235 0.74 -5.27 -4.62
C CYS A 235 1.29 -6.53 -3.94
N THR A 236 0.42 -7.44 -3.54
CA THR A 236 0.81 -8.76 -3.03
C THR A 236 -0.25 -9.80 -3.39
N THR A 237 0.08 -11.06 -3.21
CA THR A 237 -0.86 -12.19 -3.25
C THR A 237 -1.22 -12.67 -1.86
N ILE A 238 -2.47 -13.10 -1.69
CA ILE A 238 -2.93 -13.92 -0.57
C ILE A 238 -2.54 -15.36 -0.94
N PRO A 239 -1.59 -15.98 -0.22
CA PRO A 239 -1.22 -17.36 -0.48
C PRO A 239 -2.39 -18.30 -0.15
N ASP A 240 -2.30 -19.49 -0.74
CA ASP A 240 -3.27 -20.58 -0.54
C ASP A 240 -3.19 -21.16 0.88
#